data_AF-A0A2V8UY05-F1
#
_entry.id   AF-A0A2V8UY05-F1
#
_cell.length_a   1.000
_cell.length_b   1.000
_cell.length_c   1.000
_cell.angle_alpha   90.00
_cell.angle_beta   90.00
_cell.angle_gamma   90.00
#
_symmetry.space_group_name_H-M   'P 1'
#
loop_
_entity.id
_entity.type
_entity.pdbx_description
1 polymer ?
#
loop_
_entity_poly.entity_id
_entity_poly.type
_entity_poly.pdbx_seq_one_letter_code
_entity_poly.pdbx_strand_id
1 'polypeptide(L)'
;KNGSAKPLPDGVEEHLANLGRKVYRLLKIRGFGRIDVRLTATGEVFVIEANPNPSLAADEDFAQSAAAAGVGYDALIQEILDASLM
;
A
#
# COMPACT_ATOMS: atom_id res chain seq x y z
N LYS A 1 5.56 13.30 -10.47
CA LYS A 1 5.80 11.91 -10.90
C LYS A 1 5.88 11.09 -9.62
N ASN A 2 5.08 10.05 -9.50
CA ASN A 2 5.14 9.14 -8.36
C ASN A 2 6.40 8.28 -8.49
N GLY A 3 6.89 7.74 -7.38
CA GLY A 3 8.10 6.95 -7.34
C GLY A 3 8.41 6.49 -5.93
N SER A 4 9.40 5.60 -5.80
CA SER A 4 9.80 5.05 -4.50
C SER A 4 10.16 6.14 -3.51
N ALA A 5 9.81 5.92 -2.24
CA ALA A 5 10.27 6.77 -1.17
C ALA A 5 11.81 6.80 -1.14
N LYS A 6 12.36 7.95 -0.77
CA LYS A 6 13.77 8.03 -0.35
C LYS A 6 13.97 7.18 0.91
N PRO A 7 15.23 6.83 1.27
CA PRO A 7 15.50 6.13 2.52
C PRO A 7 14.77 6.78 3.70
N LEU A 8 14.01 5.96 4.42
CA LEU A 8 13.24 6.38 5.58
C LEU A 8 14.09 6.25 6.84
N PRO A 9 13.82 7.04 7.90
CA PRO A 9 14.45 6.82 9.20
C PRO A 9 14.16 5.41 9.75
N ASP A 10 15.05 4.93 10.61
CA ASP A 10 14.94 3.61 11.23
C ASP A 10 13.57 3.42 11.91
N GLY A 11 12.96 2.26 11.68
CA GLY A 11 11.67 1.89 12.26
C GLY A 11 10.43 2.52 11.60
N VAL A 12 10.58 3.54 10.74
CA VAL A 12 9.44 4.17 10.07
C VAL A 12 8.77 3.20 9.10
N GLU A 13 9.53 2.42 8.35
CA GLU A 13 8.98 1.45 7.39
C GLU A 13 8.11 0.38 8.10
N GLU A 14 8.59 -0.18 9.21
CA GLU A 14 7.82 -1.12 10.02
C GLU A 14 6.57 -0.47 10.61
N HIS A 15 6.70 0.77 11.10
CA HIS A 15 5.57 1.53 11.61
C HIS A 15 4.49 1.74 10.52
N LEU A 16 4.89 2.11 9.30
CA LEU A 16 3.99 2.29 8.16
C LEU A 16 3.29 0.98 7.77
N ALA A 17 4.01 -0.13 7.71
CA ALA A 17 3.43 -1.44 7.40
C ALA A 17 2.38 -1.85 8.46
N ASN A 18 2.69 -1.65 9.75
CA ASN A 18 1.78 -1.94 10.85
C ASN A 18 0.56 -1.02 10.85
N LEU A 19 0.75 0.27 10.58
CA LEU A 19 -0.32 1.25 10.46
C LEU A 19 -1.27 0.91 9.31
N GLY A 20 -0.73 0.62 8.12
CA GLY A 20 -1.51 0.24 6.94
C GLY A 20 -2.41 -0.97 7.21
N ARG A 21 -1.84 -2.04 7.79
CA ARG A 21 -2.62 -3.24 8.20
C ARG A 21 -3.69 -2.90 9.25
N LYS A 22 -3.39 -2.01 10.19
CA LYS A 22 -4.35 -1.57 11.22
C LYS A 22 -5.52 -0.80 10.61
N VAL A 23 -5.25 0.17 9.74
CA VAL A 23 -6.29 0.94 9.03
C VAL A 23 -7.15 0.02 8.17
N TYR A 24 -6.53 -0.85 7.38
CA TYR A 24 -7.21 -1.84 6.54
C TYR A 24 -8.24 -2.66 7.34
N ARG A 25 -7.82 -3.21 8.51
CA ARG A 25 -8.70 -3.97 9.39
C ARG A 25 -9.80 -3.13 10.04
N LEU A 26 -9.46 -1.93 10.54
CA LEU A 26 -10.42 -1.04 11.21
C LEU A 26 -11.53 -0.59 10.27
N LEU A 27 -11.19 -0.33 9.01
CA LEU A 27 -12.14 0.08 7.97
C LEU A 27 -12.83 -1.10 7.28
N LYS A 28 -12.55 -2.34 7.71
CA LYS A 28 -13.13 -3.58 7.17
C LYS A 28 -12.95 -3.71 5.66
N ILE A 29 -11.82 -3.23 5.14
CA ILE A 29 -11.44 -3.44 3.74
C ILE A 29 -11.19 -4.96 3.54
N ARG A 30 -11.57 -5.49 2.38
CA ARG A 30 -11.38 -6.89 1.99
C ARG A 30 -10.75 -6.96 0.60
N GLY A 31 -10.03 -8.05 0.32
CA GLY A 31 -9.24 -8.18 -0.91
C GLY A 31 -7.99 -7.31 -0.82
N PHE A 32 -7.97 -6.21 -1.57
CA PHE A 32 -6.83 -5.31 -1.67
C PHE A 32 -7.20 -3.86 -1.33
N GLY A 33 -6.20 -2.99 -1.25
CA GLY A 33 -6.40 -1.57 -1.00
C GLY A 33 -5.08 -0.83 -0.84
N ARG A 34 -5.12 0.50 -1.01
CA ARG A 34 -3.98 1.39 -0.81
C ARG A 34 -4.27 2.32 0.37
N ILE A 35 -3.32 2.46 1.29
CA ILE A 35 -3.41 3.39 2.41
C ILE A 35 -2.39 4.50 2.16
N ASP A 36 -2.89 5.71 1.94
CA ASP A 36 -2.07 6.86 1.63
C ASP A 36 -1.75 7.61 2.92
N VAL A 37 -0.45 7.81 3.16
CA VAL A 37 0.09 8.35 4.41
C VAL A 37 0.97 9.57 4.11
N ARG A 38 1.10 10.44 5.11
CA ARG A 38 2.05 11.55 5.07
C ARG A 38 3.01 11.48 6.24
N LEU A 39 4.30 11.46 5.94
CA LEU A 39 5.39 11.62 6.90
C LEU A 39 5.80 13.10 6.94
N THR A 40 5.75 13.72 8.11
CA THR A 40 6.23 15.09 8.30
C THR A 40 7.76 15.14 8.43
N ALA A 41 8.34 16.34 8.34
CA ALA A 41 9.77 16.54 8.59
C ALA A 41 10.19 16.24 10.05
N THR A 42 9.24 16.25 10.99
CA THR A 42 9.42 15.90 12.40
C THR A 42 9.28 14.40 12.67
N GLY A 43 8.99 13.59 11.64
CA GLY A 43 8.84 12.14 11.76
C GLY A 43 7.43 11.67 12.12
N GLU A 44 6.44 12.56 12.14
CA GLU A 44 5.06 12.21 12.46
C GLU A 44 4.34 11.64 11.23
N VAL A 45 3.55 10.59 11.43
CA VAL A 45 2.83 9.90 10.37
C VAL A 45 1.33 10.18 10.47
N PHE A 46 0.73 10.60 9.36
CA PHE A 46 -0.70 10.89 9.26
C PHE A 46 -1.42 10.04 8.21
N VAL A 47 -2.52 9.45 8.66
CA VAL A 47 -3.72 9.01 7.93
C VAL A 47 -4.24 9.97 6.85
N ILE A 48 -3.99 9.83 5.54
CA ILE A 48 -4.61 10.74 4.55
C ILE A 48 -5.85 10.13 3.91
N GLU A 49 -5.70 8.94 3.33
CA GLU A 49 -6.79 8.30 2.59
C GLU A 49 -6.66 6.78 2.69
N ALA A 50 -7.81 6.10 2.70
CA ALA A 50 -7.89 4.67 2.49
C ALA A 50 -8.65 4.42 1.19
N ASN A 51 -7.95 3.88 0.20
CA ASN A 51 -8.46 3.57 -1.13
C ASN A 51 -8.75 2.06 -1.21
N PRO A 52 -10.02 1.61 -1.06
CA PRO A 52 -10.36 0.19 -1.11
C PRO A 52 -10.36 -0.39 -2.52
N ASN A 53 -10.36 0.47 -3.55
CA ASN A 53 -10.27 0.07 -4.96
C ASN A 53 -9.33 1.03 -5.72
N PRO A 54 -8.01 0.99 -5.43
CA PRO A 54 -7.04 1.82 -6.12
C PRO A 54 -6.93 1.42 -7.60
N SER A 55 -6.37 2.31 -8.43
CA SER A 55 -6.04 1.95 -9.81
C SER A 55 -5.10 0.74 -9.85
N LEU A 56 -5.41 -0.20 -10.75
CA LEU A 56 -4.62 -1.40 -11.02
C LEU A 56 -3.80 -1.30 -12.31
N ALA A 57 -3.70 -0.12 -12.93
CA ALA A 57 -2.84 0.03 -14.10
C ALA A 57 -1.37 -0.27 -13.73
N ALA A 58 -0.63 -0.92 -14.63
CA ALA A 58 0.72 -1.39 -14.34
C ALA A 58 1.71 -0.26 -13.99
N ASP A 59 1.45 0.96 -14.46
CA ASP A 59 2.22 2.18 -14.22
C ASP A 59 1.72 3.02 -13.02
N GLU A 60 0.72 2.52 -12.28
CA GLU A 60 0.15 3.19 -11.10
C GLU A 60 0.70 2.62 -9.77
N ASP A 61 0.53 3.40 -8.70
CA ASP A 61 1.25 3.22 -7.42
C ASP A 61 1.09 1.83 -6.81
N PHE A 62 -0.10 1.23 -6.90
CA PHE A 62 -0.39 -0.07 -6.30
C PHE A 62 0.40 -1.19 -6.99
N ALA A 63 0.37 -1.21 -8.33
CA ALA A 63 1.11 -2.19 -9.12
C ALA A 63 2.64 -1.97 -9.02
N GLN A 64 3.08 -0.71 -9.02
CA GLN A 64 4.49 -0.36 -8.84
C GLN A 64 5.01 -0.78 -7.45
N SER A 65 4.20 -0.63 -6.40
CA SER A 65 4.56 -1.08 -5.05
C SER A 65 4.70 -2.60 -4.96
N ALA A 66 3.79 -3.34 -5.60
CA ALA A 66 3.87 -4.79 -5.68
C ALA A 66 5.13 -5.25 -6.45
N ALA A 67 5.42 -4.61 -7.59
CA ALA A 67 6.62 -4.89 -8.37
C ALA A 67 7.90 -4.61 -7.58
N ALA A 68 7.96 -3.52 -6.81
CA ALA A 68 9.07 -3.20 -5.92
C ALA A 68 9.25 -4.25 -4.80
N ALA A 69 8.16 -4.92 -4.39
CA ALA A 69 8.17 -6.04 -3.46
C ALA A 69 8.43 -7.41 -4.12
N GLY A 70 8.73 -7.44 -5.43
CA GLY A 70 9.02 -8.67 -6.17
C GLY A 70 7.80 -9.42 -6.71
N VAL A 71 6.60 -8.82 -6.65
CA VAL A 71 5.36 -9.39 -7.19
C VAL A 71 5.09 -8.80 -8.58
N GLY A 72 5.24 -9.62 -9.63
CA GLY A 72 4.95 -9.22 -11.00
C GLY A 72 3.47 -8.91 -11.25
N TYR A 73 3.18 -8.13 -12.29
CA TYR A 73 1.82 -7.65 -12.56
C TYR A 73 0.76 -8.76 -12.67
N ASP A 74 1.01 -9.77 -13.49
CA ASP A 74 0.06 -10.86 -13.68
C ASP A 74 -0.16 -11.66 -12.39
N ALA A 75 0.89 -11.85 -11.58
CA ALA A 75 0.81 -12.49 -10.28
C ALA A 75 -0.02 -11.66 -9.29
N LEU A 76 0.15 -10.33 -9.29
CA LEU A 76 -0.67 -9.42 -8.49
C LEU A 76 -2.15 -9.52 -8.85
N ILE A 77 -2.49 -9.53 -10.15
CA ILE A 77 -3.87 -9.66 -10.59
C ILE A 77 -4.45 -11.02 -10.16
N GLN A 78 -3.67 -12.10 -10.24
CA GLN A 78 -4.09 -13.41 -9.77
C GLN A 78 -4.39 -13.42 -8.26
N GLU A 79 -3.51 -12.84 -7.43
CA GLU A 79 -3.70 -12.73 -5.98
C GLU A 79 -4.98 -11.94 -5.62
N ILE A 80 -5.30 -10.88 -6.37
CA ILE A 80 -6.55 -10.11 -6.17
C ILE A 80 -7.79 -10.97 -6.48
N LEU A 81 -7.74 -11.75 -7.57
CA LEU A 81 -8.83 -12.64 -7.95
C LEU A 81 -9.03 -13.73 -6.90
N ASP A 82 -7.94 -14.35 -6.45
CA ASP A 82 -7.98 -15.41 -5.42
C ASP A 82 -8.52 -14.86 -4.10
N ALA A 83 -8.11 -13.66 -3.69
CA ALA A 83 -8.63 -12.99 -2.50
C ALA A 83 -10.12 -12.62 -2.59
N SER A 84 -10.68 -12.51 -3.80
CA SER A 84 -12.09 -12.19 -4.03
C SER A 84 -13.01 -13.42 -4.01
N LEU A 85 -12.45 -14.62 -4.14
CA LEU A 85 -13.19 -15.88 -4.13
C LEU A 85 -13.38 -16.47 -2.71
N MET A 86 -12.86 -15.77 -1.68
CA MET A 86 -12.89 -16.16 -0.26
C MET A 86 -13.90 -15.39 0.60
#